data_AF-A0A2H0VZR5-F1
#
_entry.id   AF-A0A2H0VZR5-F1
#
_cell.length_a   1.000
_cell.length_b   1.000
_cell.length_c   1.000
_cell.angle_alpha   90.00
_cell.angle_beta   90.00
_cell.angle_gamma   90.00
#
_symmetry.space_group_name_H-M   'P 1'
#
loop_
_entity.id
_entity.type
_entity.pdbx_description
1 polymer ?
#
loop_
_entity_poly.entity_id
_entity_poly.type
_entity_poly.pdbx_seq_one_letter_code
_entity_poly.pdbx_strand_id
1 'polypeptide(L)'
;MERVENRGKFKTFFFGADYKNIGAIRSELATTENHISRLTRVKEQVEDEETKTELDEQIAVLEEAKSQAESFIKENEDKFSIFGWLIKLFN
;
A
#
# COMPACT_ATOMS: atom_id res chain seq x y z
N MET A 1 -4.75 -2.29 24.00
CA MET A 1 -3.44 -2.87 23.60
C MET A 1 -3.42 -3.34 22.14
N GLU A 2 -4.57 -3.49 21.46
CA GLU A 2 -4.65 -3.92 20.04
C GLU A 2 -3.97 -2.99 19.01
N ARG A 3 -4.03 -1.67 19.20
CA ARG A 3 -3.45 -0.71 18.22
C ARG A 3 -1.94 -0.82 18.06
N VAL A 4 -1.22 -1.34 19.06
CA VAL A 4 0.24 -1.51 19.01
C VAL A 4 0.62 -2.81 18.29
N GLU A 5 -0.17 -3.87 18.46
CA GLU A 5 0.04 -5.15 17.77
C GLU A 5 -0.17 -5.04 16.26
N ASN A 6 -1.16 -4.25 15.82
CA ASN A 6 -1.41 -4.08 14.39
C ASN A 6 -0.24 -3.37 13.70
N ARG A 7 0.32 -2.31 14.30
CA ARG A 7 1.51 -1.63 13.77
C ARG A 7 2.72 -2.57 13.67
N GLY A 8 2.90 -3.45 14.66
CA GLY A 8 3.95 -4.47 14.64
C GLY A 8 3.80 -5.45 13.47
N LYS A 9 2.57 -5.94 13.22
CA LYS A 9 2.28 -6.85 12.11
C LYS A 9 2.40 -6.19 10.74
N PHE A 10 1.99 -4.93 10.59
CA PHE A 10 2.25 -4.16 9.37
C PHE A 10 3.75 -3.99 9.15
N LYS A 11 4.50 -3.64 10.20
CA LYS A 11 5.96 -3.54 10.11
C LYS A 11 6.60 -4.90 9.76
N THR A 12 6.13 -6.00 10.32
CA THR A 12 6.65 -7.33 9.95
C THR A 12 6.25 -7.75 8.53
N PHE A 13 5.06 -7.37 8.05
CA PHE A 13 4.64 -7.59 6.67
C PHE A 13 5.48 -6.77 5.68
N PHE A 14 5.68 -5.47 5.95
CA PHE A 14 6.43 -4.55 5.07
C PHE A 14 7.96 -4.65 5.17
N PHE A 15 8.51 -5.13 6.28
CA PHE A 15 9.97 -5.30 6.43
C PHE A 15 10.42 -6.77 6.33
N GLY A 16 9.50 -7.73 6.44
CA GLY A 16 9.80 -9.17 6.43
C GLY A 16 9.28 -9.93 5.21
N ALA A 17 8.34 -9.38 4.43
CA ALA A 17 8.00 -9.98 3.16
C ALA A 17 9.15 -9.76 2.18
N ASP A 18 9.48 -10.83 1.47
CA ASP A 18 10.60 -10.94 0.56
C ASP A 18 10.36 -10.06 -0.69
N TYR A 19 10.44 -8.73 -0.54
CA TYR A 19 10.22 -7.72 -1.58
C TYR A 19 11.35 -7.67 -2.62
N LYS A 20 11.95 -8.84 -2.92
CA LYS A 20 12.97 -9.05 -3.95
C LYS A 20 12.50 -8.70 -5.36
N ASN A 21 11.25 -8.27 -5.53
CA ASN A 21 10.66 -7.97 -6.82
C ASN A 21 9.94 -6.62 -6.77
N ILE A 22 10.66 -5.55 -7.13
CA ILE A 22 10.13 -4.17 -7.21
C ILE A 22 8.88 -4.09 -8.09
N GLY A 23 8.78 -4.92 -9.13
CA GLY A 23 7.59 -5.00 -9.98
C GLY A 23 6.32 -5.41 -9.21
N ALA A 24 6.44 -6.37 -8.28
CA ALA A 24 5.32 -6.79 -7.43
C ALA A 24 4.88 -5.65 -6.49
N ILE A 25 5.84 -4.91 -5.92
CA ILE A 25 5.57 -3.75 -5.07
C ILE A 25 4.84 -2.66 -5.85
N ARG A 26 5.24 -2.37 -7.09
CA ARG A 26 4.56 -1.41 -7.97
C ARG A 26 3.13 -1.83 -8.29
N SER A 27 2.89 -3.12 -8.53
CA SER A 27 1.54 -3.66 -8.74
C SER A 27 0.68 -3.54 -7.48
N GLU A 28 1.25 -3.82 -6.31
CA GLU A 28 0.57 -3.67 -5.03
C GLU A 28 0.27 -2.21 -4.73
N LEU A 29 1.16 -1.29 -5.11
CA LEU A 29 0.97 0.15 -4.98
C LEU A 29 -0.24 0.62 -5.81
N ALA A 30 -0.32 0.20 -7.07
CA ALA A 30 -1.46 0.52 -7.94
C ALA A 30 -2.79 -0.06 -7.38
N THR A 31 -2.75 -1.25 -6.79
CA THR A 31 -3.91 -1.86 -6.13
C THR A 31 -4.31 -1.06 -4.89
N THR A 32 -3.34 -0.65 -4.07
CA THR A 32 -3.53 0.18 -2.88
C THR A 32 -4.16 1.53 -3.24
N GLU A 33 -3.68 2.20 -4.29
CA GLU A 33 -4.27 3.46 -4.79
C GLU A 33 -5.73 3.29 -5.22
N ASN A 34 -6.04 2.18 -5.88
CA ASN A 34 -7.42 1.86 -6.25
C ASN A 34 -8.31 1.63 -5.02
N HIS A 35 -7.80 0.95 -3.99
CA HIS A 35 -8.52 0.76 -2.73
C HIS A 35 -8.77 2.08 -2.00
N ILE A 36 -7.74 2.93 -1.85
CA ILE A 36 -7.90 4.28 -1.28
C ILE A 36 -8.98 5.05 -2.04
N SER A 37 -8.90 5.07 -3.38
CA SER A 37 -9.87 5.78 -4.22
C SER A 37 -11.30 5.26 -4.06
N ARG A 38 -11.48 3.96 -3.81
CA ARG A 38 -12.81 3.36 -3.56
C ARG A 38 -13.33 3.72 -2.17
N LEU A 39 -12.49 3.61 -1.15
CA LEU A 39 -12.86 3.96 0.22
C LEU A 39 -13.21 5.44 0.36
N THR A 40 -12.46 6.33 -0.29
CA THR A 40 -12.77 7.77 -0.31
C THR A 40 -14.14 8.03 -0.93
N ARG A 41 -14.49 7.38 -2.05
CA ARG A 41 -15.82 7.50 -2.66
C ARG A 41 -16.94 6.96 -1.76
N VAL A 42 -16.71 5.84 -1.07
CA VAL A 42 -17.68 5.30 -0.13
C VAL A 42 -17.88 6.27 1.04
N LYS A 43 -16.80 6.84 1.57
CA LYS A 43 -16.85 7.84 2.65
C LYS A 43 -17.70 9.05 2.28
N GLU A 44 -17.59 9.54 1.04
CA GLU A 44 -18.39 10.66 0.53
C GLU A 44 -19.90 10.35 0.47
N GLN A 45 -20.28 9.08 0.43
CA GLN A 45 -21.67 8.61 0.33
C GLN A 45 -22.27 8.18 1.68
N VAL A 46 -21.45 8.04 2.71
CA VAL A 46 -21.88 7.65 4.05
C VAL A 46 -22.37 8.90 4.79
N GLU A 47 -23.53 8.85 5.43
CA GLU A 47 -24.03 9.96 6.26
C GLU A 47 -23.59 9.82 7.73
N ASP A 48 -23.36 8.59 8.18
CA ASP A 48 -22.96 8.26 9.54
C ASP A 48 -21.52 8.69 9.86
N GLU A 49 -21.35 9.55 10.86
CA GLU A 49 -20.06 10.15 11.22
C GLU A 49 -19.10 9.14 11.88
N GLU A 50 -19.61 8.13 12.57
CA GLU A 50 -18.79 7.05 13.15
C GLU A 50 -18.15 6.23 12.02
N THR A 51 -18.96 5.78 11.06
CA THR A 51 -18.51 5.05 9.87
C THR A 51 -17.54 5.88 9.02
N LYS A 52 -17.76 7.20 8.86
CA LYS A 52 -16.79 8.09 8.19
C LYS A 52 -15.44 8.10 8.89
N THR A 53 -15.45 8.16 10.22
CA THR A 53 -14.23 8.14 11.02
C THR A 53 -13.46 6.83 10.85
N GLU A 54 -14.16 5.69 10.85
CA GLU A 54 -13.53 4.38 10.59
C GLU A 54 -12.94 4.28 9.17
N LEU A 55 -13.62 4.83 8.17
CA LEU A 55 -13.12 4.90 6.79
C LEU A 55 -11.88 5.80 6.69
N ASP A 56 -11.85 6.92 7.40
CA ASP A 56 -10.68 7.80 7.47
C ASP A 56 -9.48 7.12 8.13
N GLU A 57 -9.68 6.36 9.21
CA GLU A 57 -8.62 5.57 9.83
C GLU A 57 -8.05 4.52 8.85
N GLN A 58 -8.92 3.83 8.11
CA GLN A 58 -8.49 2.83 7.11
C GLN A 58 -7.75 3.48 5.93
N ILE A 59 -8.24 4.61 5.41
CA ILE A 59 -7.57 5.37 4.36
C ILE A 59 -6.17 5.80 4.82
N ALA A 60 -6.05 6.34 6.04
CA ALA A 60 -4.76 6.78 6.58
C ALA A 60 -3.74 5.64 6.69
N VAL A 61 -4.17 4.43 7.09
CA VAL A 61 -3.29 3.25 7.13
C VAL A 61 -2.80 2.86 5.74
N LEU A 62 -3.68 2.90 4.72
CA LEU A 62 -3.31 2.60 3.34
C LEU A 62 -2.38 3.67 2.75
N GLU A 63 -2.59 4.95 3.06
CA GLU A 63 -1.71 6.04 2.65
C GLU A 63 -0.32 5.92 3.28
N GLU A 64 -0.23 5.55 4.56
CA GLU A 64 1.05 5.29 5.22
C GLU A 64 1.79 4.12 4.55
N ALA A 65 1.09 3.00 4.30
CA ALA A 65 1.64 1.85 3.60
C ALA A 65 2.13 2.20 2.18
N LYS A 66 1.34 3.00 1.44
CA LYS A 66 1.69 3.53 0.12
C LYS A 66 2.99 4.34 0.18
N SER A 67 3.09 5.28 1.11
CA SER A 67 4.28 6.14 1.26
C SER A 67 5.55 5.34 1.60
N GLN A 68 5.43 4.31 2.45
CA GLN A 68 6.53 3.41 2.76
C GLN A 68 6.98 2.61 1.54
N ALA A 69 6.04 2.08 0.76
CA ALA A 69 6.34 1.34 -0.47
C ALA A 69 6.99 2.23 -1.54
N GLU A 70 6.51 3.47 -1.71
CA GLU A 70 7.13 4.45 -2.62
C GLU A 70 8.57 4.78 -2.22
N SER A 71 8.81 4.98 -0.91
CA SER A 71 10.14 5.24 -0.38
C SER A 71 11.07 4.06 -0.63
N PHE A 72 10.60 2.83 -0.37
CA PHE A 72 11.36 1.61 -0.64
C PHE A 72 11.70 1.47 -2.12
N ILE A 73 10.73 1.70 -3.02
CA ILE A 73 10.97 1.67 -4.47
C ILE A 73 12.05 2.68 -4.83
N LYS A 74 11.93 3.93 -4.39
CA LYS A 74 12.87 5.00 -4.70
C LYS A 74 14.29 4.71 -4.23
N GLU A 75 14.44 4.10 -3.06
CA GLU A 75 15.75 3.71 -2.51
C GLU A 75 16.40 2.53 -3.24
N ASN A 76 15.61 1.72 -3.96
CA ASN A 76 16.05 0.49 -4.60
C ASN A 76 15.90 0.48 -6.13
N GLU A 77 15.36 1.56 -6.73
CA GLU A 77 15.10 1.69 -8.16
C GLU A 77 16.37 1.54 -9.00
N ASP A 78 17.49 2.11 -8.54
CA ASP A 78 18.79 2.01 -9.21
C ASP A 78 19.37 0.58 -9.24
N LYS A 79 18.88 -0.30 -8.37
CA LYS A 79 19.32 -1.71 -8.30
C LYS A 79 18.47 -2.64 -9.16
N PHE A 80 17.33 -2.17 -9.69
CA PHE A 80 16.35 -3.01 -10.37
C PHE A 80 15.89 -2.37 -11.69
N SER A 81 16.28 -2.96 -12.81
CA SER A 81 15.84 -2.46 -14.13
C SER A 81 14.35 -2.72 -14.35
N ILE A 82 13.58 -1.63 -14.41
CA ILE A 82 12.12 -1.71 -14.60
C ILE A 82 11.68 -2.17 -16.01
N PHE A 83 12.57 -2.14 -16.99
CA PHE A 83 12.25 -2.57 -18.34
C PHE A 83 12.31 -4.11 -18.50
N GLY A 84 13.14 -4.79 -17.71
CA GLY A 84 13.30 -6.24 -17.78
C GLY A 84 12.14 -7.04 -17.19
N TRP A 85 11.47 -6.54 -16.14
CA TRP A 85 10.35 -7.26 -15.51
C TRP A 85 9.02 -7.08 -16.27
N LEU A 86 8.79 -5.93 -16.92
CA LEU A 86 7.58 -5.72 -17.74
C LEU A 86 7.51 -6.68 -18.93
N ILE A 87 8.65 -6.97 -19.56
CA ILE A 87 8.74 -7.93 -20.67
C ILE A 87 8.40 -9.37 -20.21
N LYS A 88 8.64 -9.70 -18.92
CA LYS A 88 8.37 -11.03 -18.35
C LYS A 88 6.89 -11.29 -18.07
N LEU A 89 6.02 -10.27 -18.07
CA LEU A 89 4.57 -10.42 -17.92
C LEU A 89 3.84 -10.73 -19.22
N PHE A 90 4.48 -10.46 -20.37
CA PHE A 90 3.92 -10.68 -21.71
C PHE A 90 4.60 -11.83 -22.48
N ASN A 91 5.52 -12.55 -21.84
CA ASN A 91 6.19 -13.74 -22.37
C ASN A 91 5.81 -14.98 -21.55
#